data_AF-A0A3E1EMD5-F1
#
_entry.id   AF-A0A3E1EMD5-F1
#
_cell.length_a   1.000
_cell.length_b   1.000
_cell.length_c   1.000
_cell.angle_alpha   90.00
_cell.angle_beta   90.00
_cell.angle_gamma   90.00
#
_symmetry.space_group_name_H-M   'P 1'
#
loop_
_entity.id
_entity.type
_entity.pdbx_description
1 polymer ?
#
loop_
_entity_poly.entity_id
_entity_poly.type
_entity_poly.pdbx_seq_one_letter_code
_entity_poly.pdbx_strand_id
1 'polypeptide(L)'
;MKLSLLAATLASLLVSLAANPPPTPSPPAKPSSPSDQSAEALALGRQILAIHHALEHPTLPASLKAITDLGTDSRHYSMVRGWLSQLLSADESIASASKDNTPPHITTRIAFLKKAIRAIDLE
;
A
#
# COMPACT_ATOMS: atom_id res chain seq x y z
N MET A 1 72.44 6.38 17.80
CA MET A 1 71.40 7.24 18.41
C MET A 1 70.72 8.04 17.31
N LYS A 2 69.39 8.17 17.43
CA LYS A 2 68.43 8.94 16.61
C LYS A 2 67.75 8.18 15.45
N LEU A 3 66.54 7.73 15.77
CA LEU A 3 65.40 7.50 14.87
C LEU A 3 65.05 8.78 14.09
N SER A 4 64.51 8.59 12.87
CA SER A 4 63.28 9.23 12.34
C SER A 4 63.10 8.77 10.87
N LEU A 5 62.19 7.87 10.53
CA LEU A 5 60.76 8.09 10.19
C LEU A 5 60.52 9.14 9.11
N LEU A 6 60.13 8.69 7.91
CA LEU A 6 59.29 9.42 6.95
C LEU A 6 58.72 8.40 5.94
N ALA A 7 57.62 7.76 6.34
CA ALA A 7 56.75 7.04 5.40
C ALA A 7 55.79 8.06 4.79
N ALA A 8 55.82 8.13 3.46
CA ALA A 8 54.99 9.00 2.65
C ALA A 8 53.53 8.48 2.61
N THR A 9 52.61 9.40 2.90
CA THR A 9 51.28 9.61 2.28
C THR A 9 50.59 8.44 1.58
N LEU A 10 49.33 8.15 1.96
CA LEU A 10 48.20 8.23 1.01
C LEU A 10 46.81 8.11 1.65
N ALA A 11 45.95 9.02 1.17
CA ALA A 11 44.50 8.91 0.97
C ALA A 11 43.55 9.11 2.17
N SER A 12 43.11 10.36 2.26
CA SER A 12 41.89 10.84 2.89
C SER A 12 40.62 10.18 2.36
N LEU A 13 39.72 9.80 3.27
CA LEU A 13 38.27 9.75 2.99
C LEU A 13 37.52 10.21 4.25
N LEU A 14 37.30 11.53 4.37
CA LEU A 14 36.43 12.10 5.41
C LEU A 14 34.99 12.06 4.89
N VAL A 15 34.23 11.05 5.29
CA VAL A 15 32.76 11.11 5.25
C VAL A 15 32.33 12.15 6.28
N SER A 16 31.78 13.28 5.81
CA SER A 16 31.05 14.21 6.66
C SER A 16 29.76 13.57 7.12
N LEU A 17 29.77 13.02 8.34
CA LEU A 17 28.55 12.69 9.08
C LEU A 17 27.96 14.00 9.59
N ALA A 18 27.25 14.73 8.73
CA ALA A 18 26.39 15.83 9.18
C ALA A 18 25.32 15.21 10.07
N ALA A 19 25.46 15.43 11.38
CA ALA A 19 24.53 14.97 12.38
C ALA A 19 23.14 15.54 12.07
N ASN A 20 22.23 14.71 11.56
CA ASN A 20 20.82 15.03 11.61
C ASN A 20 20.43 15.15 13.10
N PRO A 21 19.83 16.27 13.55
CA PRO A 21 19.33 16.35 14.90
C PRO A 21 18.29 15.24 15.10
N PRO A 22 18.23 14.63 16.31
CA PRO A 22 17.22 13.63 16.61
C PRO A 22 15.83 14.24 16.36
N PRO A 23 14.88 13.49 15.76
CA PRO A 23 13.52 13.99 15.61
C PRO A 23 12.99 14.33 17.00
N THR A 24 12.55 15.58 17.18
CA THR A 24 11.87 15.99 18.41
C THR A 24 10.65 15.09 18.61
N PRO A 25 10.43 14.54 19.81
CA PRO A 25 9.23 13.76 20.06
C PRO A 25 8.01 14.64 19.83
N SER A 26 7.18 14.28 18.86
CA SER A 26 5.87 14.91 18.67
C SER A 26 5.07 14.79 19.98
N PRO A 27 4.29 15.81 20.36
CA PRO A 27 3.41 15.71 21.52
C PRO A 27 2.56 14.44 21.43
N PRO A 28 2.34 13.72 22.54
CA PRO A 28 1.49 12.53 22.52
C PRO A 28 0.12 12.93 21.99
N ALA A 29 -0.33 12.23 20.93
CA ALA A 29 -1.67 12.40 20.41
C ALA A 29 -2.67 12.20 21.56
N LYS A 30 -3.60 13.15 21.71
CA LYS A 30 -4.63 13.08 22.74
C LYS A 30 -5.42 11.78 22.54
N PRO A 31 -5.64 10.95 23.58
CA PRO A 31 -6.36 9.70 23.41
C PRO A 31 -7.78 9.99 22.91
N SER A 32 -8.16 9.36 21.81
CA SER A 32 -9.49 9.45 21.22
C SER A 32 -10.52 8.83 22.17
N SER A 33 -11.69 9.46 22.28
CA SER A 33 -12.74 8.94 23.16
C SER A 33 -13.31 7.62 22.60
N PRO A 34 -13.90 6.75 23.44
CA PRO A 34 -14.52 5.51 22.97
C PRO A 34 -15.60 5.73 21.88
N SER A 35 -16.30 6.87 21.93
CA SER A 35 -17.27 7.26 20.90
C SER A 35 -16.62 7.59 19.55
N ASP A 36 -15.46 8.26 19.56
CA ASP A 36 -14.74 8.62 18.34
C ASP A 36 -14.20 7.37 17.64
N GLN A 37 -13.64 6.43 18.42
CA GLN A 37 -13.15 5.14 17.91
C GLN A 37 -14.29 4.31 17.28
N SER A 38 -15.47 4.33 17.91
CA SER A 38 -16.65 3.66 17.37
C SER A 38 -17.12 4.29 16.06
N ALA A 39 -17.10 5.62 15.95
CA ALA A 39 -17.47 6.33 14.74
C ALA A 39 -16.47 6.06 13.59
N GLU A 40 -15.16 6.02 13.88
CA GLU A 40 -14.11 5.68 12.90
C GLU A 40 -14.24 4.24 12.41
N ALA A 41 -14.49 3.28 13.31
CA ALA A 41 -14.72 1.88 12.93
C ALA A 41 -15.95 1.73 12.01
N LEU A 42 -17.04 2.44 12.30
CA LEU A 42 -18.22 2.46 11.44
C LEU A 42 -17.95 3.09 10.07
N ALA A 43 -17.13 4.13 10.01
CA ALA A 43 -16.73 4.76 8.75
C ALA A 43 -15.88 3.81 7.90
N LEU A 44 -14.89 3.16 8.50
CA LEU A 44 -14.06 2.15 7.84
C LEU A 44 -14.91 0.99 7.33
N GLY A 45 -15.84 0.47 8.15
CA GLY A 45 -16.75 -0.59 7.75
C GLY A 45 -17.56 -0.25 6.50
N ARG A 46 -18.08 0.99 6.41
CA ARG A 46 -18.79 1.47 5.20
C ARG A 46 -17.89 1.50 3.96
N GLN A 47 -16.64 1.91 4.10
CA GLN A 47 -15.69 1.94 2.98
C GLN A 47 -15.34 0.51 2.52
N ILE A 48 -15.16 -0.43 3.44
CA ILE A 48 -14.93 -1.85 3.11
C ILE A 48 -16.14 -2.43 2.37
N LEU A 49 -17.37 -2.14 2.80
CA LEU A 49 -18.58 -2.55 2.08
C LEU A 49 -18.66 -1.94 0.68
N ALA A 50 -18.23 -0.69 0.51
CA ALA A 50 -18.18 -0.05 -0.80
C ALA A 50 -17.15 -0.73 -1.74
N ILE A 51 -15.99 -1.13 -1.22
CA ILE A 51 -15.02 -1.94 -1.98
C ILE A 51 -15.63 -3.29 -2.35
N HIS A 52 -16.30 -3.96 -1.41
CA HIS A 52 -16.94 -5.24 -1.70
C HIS A 52 -17.94 -5.14 -2.84
N HIS A 53 -18.85 -4.15 -2.78
CA HIS A 53 -19.79 -3.87 -3.86
C HIS A 53 -19.09 -3.53 -5.19
N ALA A 54 -17.96 -2.81 -5.15
CA ALA A 54 -17.16 -2.53 -6.34
C ALA A 54 -16.57 -3.79 -6.99
N LEU A 55 -16.18 -4.78 -6.19
CA LEU A 55 -15.67 -6.07 -6.66
C LEU A 55 -16.77 -6.96 -7.25
N GLU A 56 -18.01 -6.86 -6.76
CA GLU A 56 -19.18 -7.51 -7.34
C GLU A 56 -19.65 -6.83 -8.64
N HIS A 57 -19.45 -5.51 -8.73
CA HIS A 57 -19.88 -4.69 -9.86
C HIS A 57 -18.72 -3.90 -10.49
N PRO A 58 -17.70 -4.58 -11.05
CA PRO A 58 -16.45 -3.96 -11.50
C PRO A 58 -16.59 -2.96 -12.67
N THR A 59 -17.73 -2.99 -13.37
CA THR A 59 -18.01 -2.11 -14.52
C THR A 59 -18.68 -0.80 -14.15
N LEU A 60 -19.13 -0.62 -12.90
CA LEU A 60 -19.75 0.64 -12.49
C LEU A 60 -18.68 1.75 -12.43
N PRO A 61 -19.01 2.98 -12.87
CA PRO A 61 -18.07 4.11 -12.81
C PRO A 61 -17.53 4.39 -11.40
N ALA A 62 -18.34 4.14 -10.38
CA ALA A 62 -17.99 4.37 -8.97
C ALA A 62 -17.05 3.30 -8.39
N SER A 63 -16.91 2.13 -9.03
CA SER A 63 -16.19 0.98 -8.45
C SER A 63 -14.71 1.25 -8.26
N LEU A 64 -14.06 1.90 -9.24
CA LEU A 64 -12.66 2.26 -9.11
C LEU A 64 -12.46 3.28 -7.99
N LYS A 65 -13.37 4.26 -7.87
CA LYS A 65 -13.32 5.29 -6.84
C LYS A 65 -13.41 4.70 -5.44
N ALA A 66 -14.31 3.74 -5.22
CA ALA A 66 -14.46 3.08 -3.93
C ALA A 66 -13.16 2.39 -3.47
N ILE A 67 -12.40 1.81 -4.41
CA ILE A 67 -11.10 1.22 -4.10
C ILE A 67 -10.06 2.29 -3.81
N THR A 68 -9.95 3.33 -4.64
CA THR A 68 -8.92 4.36 -4.46
C THR A 68 -9.15 5.17 -3.18
N ASP A 69 -10.41 5.47 -2.81
CA ASP A 69 -10.75 6.27 -1.63
C ASP A 69 -10.18 5.70 -0.32
N LEU A 70 -10.07 4.37 -0.20
CA LEU A 70 -9.46 3.72 0.97
C LEU A 70 -8.06 3.19 0.66
N GLY A 71 -7.83 2.73 -0.57
CA GLY A 71 -6.59 2.11 -1.00
C GLY A 71 -5.39 3.05 -1.04
N THR A 72 -5.59 4.36 -1.18
CA THR A 72 -4.52 5.36 -1.12
C THR A 72 -4.30 5.94 0.29
N ASP A 73 -5.16 5.61 1.27
CA ASP A 73 -4.89 5.94 2.68
C ASP A 73 -3.74 5.05 3.18
N SER A 74 -2.62 5.67 3.57
CA SER A 74 -1.42 4.96 4.02
C SER A 74 -1.66 4.00 5.18
N ARG A 75 -2.67 4.24 6.02
CA ARG A 75 -3.06 3.37 7.14
C ARG A 75 -3.68 2.05 6.65
N HIS A 76 -4.31 2.08 5.48
CA HIS A 76 -5.12 0.98 4.94
C HIS A 76 -4.58 0.39 3.64
N TYR A 77 -3.61 1.06 2.99
CA TYR A 77 -3.00 0.66 1.72
C TYR A 77 -2.61 -0.82 1.69
N SER A 78 -1.80 -1.27 2.65
CA SER A 78 -1.32 -2.66 2.69
C SER A 78 -2.46 -3.69 2.78
N MET A 79 -3.52 -3.35 3.50
CA MET A 79 -4.71 -4.21 3.64
C MET A 79 -5.47 -4.29 2.31
N VAL A 80 -5.79 -3.16 1.70
CA VAL A 80 -6.53 -3.11 0.44
C VAL A 80 -5.71 -3.76 -0.68
N ARG A 81 -4.46 -3.35 -0.84
CA ARG A 81 -3.55 -3.87 -1.88
C ARG A 81 -3.31 -5.37 -1.74
N GLY A 82 -3.17 -5.88 -0.51
CA GLY A 82 -3.08 -7.31 -0.22
C GLY A 82 -4.34 -8.07 -0.63
N TRP A 83 -5.53 -7.58 -0.23
CA TRP A 83 -6.81 -8.19 -0.58
C TRP A 83 -7.02 -8.27 -2.10
N LEU A 84 -6.80 -7.16 -2.82
CA LEU A 84 -6.94 -7.13 -4.28
C LEU A 84 -5.97 -8.10 -4.97
N SER A 85 -4.74 -8.20 -4.48
CA SER A 85 -3.72 -9.12 -5.03
C SER A 85 -4.12 -10.58 -4.83
N GLN A 86 -4.64 -10.93 -3.65
CA GLN A 86 -5.10 -12.29 -3.36
C GLN A 86 -6.30 -12.67 -4.25
N LEU A 87 -7.27 -11.77 -4.40
CA LEU A 87 -8.43 -12.00 -5.25
C LEU A 87 -8.02 -12.11 -6.74
N LEU A 88 -7.09 -11.28 -7.19
CA LEU A 88 -6.56 -11.38 -8.55
C LEU A 88 -5.91 -12.74 -8.80
N SER A 89 -5.09 -13.21 -7.85
CA SER A 89 -4.45 -14.53 -7.96
C SER A 89 -5.47 -15.67 -8.01
N ALA A 90 -6.55 -15.59 -7.22
CA ALA A 90 -7.64 -16.57 -7.26
C ALA A 90 -8.36 -16.56 -8.62
N ASP A 91 -8.72 -15.40 -9.15
CA ASP A 91 -9.40 -15.30 -10.44
C ASP A 91 -8.52 -15.75 -11.61
N GLU A 92 -7.23 -15.40 -11.59
CA GLU A 92 -6.26 -15.87 -12.59
C GLU A 92 -6.08 -17.39 -12.54
N SER A 93 -6.13 -18.00 -11.35
CA SER A 93 -6.14 -19.45 -11.20
C SER A 93 -7.38 -20.09 -11.85
N ILE A 94 -8.57 -19.52 -11.62
CA ILE A 94 -9.82 -19.98 -12.25
C ILE A 94 -9.74 -19.86 -13.78
N ALA A 95 -9.26 -18.73 -14.29
CA ALA A 95 -9.13 -18.48 -15.72
C ALA A 95 -8.14 -19.45 -16.37
N SER A 96 -7.00 -19.70 -15.72
CA SER A 96 -5.98 -20.66 -16.19
C SER A 96 -6.52 -22.09 -16.26
N ALA A 97 -7.29 -22.51 -15.24
CA ALA A 97 -7.91 -23.83 -15.22
C ALA A 97 -9.02 -23.98 -16.27
N SER A 98 -9.80 -22.92 -16.52
CA SER A 98 -10.96 -22.93 -17.40
C SER A 98 -10.63 -22.69 -18.88
N LYS A 99 -9.50 -22.03 -19.17
CA LYS A 99 -9.04 -21.66 -20.52
C LYS A 99 -10.15 -20.94 -21.31
N ASP A 100 -10.54 -21.47 -22.46
CA ASP A 100 -11.56 -20.90 -23.34
C ASP A 100 -12.97 -20.87 -22.72
N ASN A 101 -13.19 -21.61 -21.63
CA ASN A 101 -14.46 -21.65 -20.89
C ASN A 101 -14.48 -20.72 -19.68
N THR A 102 -13.55 -19.77 -19.58
CA THR A 102 -13.52 -18.81 -18.47
C THR A 102 -14.81 -17.99 -18.45
N PRO A 103 -15.53 -17.93 -17.32
CA PRO A 103 -16.74 -17.11 -17.23
C PRO A 103 -16.45 -15.62 -17.48
N PRO A 104 -17.28 -14.90 -18.26
CA PRO A 104 -17.03 -13.49 -18.60
C PRO A 104 -16.86 -12.56 -17.39
N HIS A 105 -17.56 -12.86 -16.28
CA HIS A 105 -17.45 -12.08 -15.04
C HIS A 105 -16.06 -12.21 -14.40
N ILE A 106 -15.39 -13.38 -14.52
CA ILE A 106 -14.02 -13.58 -14.02
C ILE A 106 -13.04 -12.76 -14.85
N THR A 107 -13.12 -12.82 -16.19
CA THR A 107 -12.28 -12.01 -17.09
C THR A 107 -12.45 -10.52 -16.81
N THR A 108 -13.69 -10.08 -16.60
CA THR A 108 -14.01 -8.68 -16.27
C THR A 108 -13.39 -8.27 -14.93
N ARG A 109 -13.52 -9.13 -13.90
CA ARG A 109 -12.97 -8.85 -12.57
C ARG A 109 -11.45 -8.85 -12.56
N ILE A 110 -10.78 -9.75 -13.30
CA ILE A 110 -9.32 -9.73 -13.51
C ILE A 110 -8.87 -8.38 -14.08
N ALA A 111 -9.50 -7.93 -15.17
CA ALA A 111 -9.15 -6.67 -15.81
C ALA A 111 -9.33 -5.48 -14.85
N PHE A 112 -10.44 -5.47 -14.10
CA PHE A 112 -10.71 -4.46 -13.09
C PHE A 112 -9.69 -4.47 -11.95
N LEU A 113 -9.36 -5.63 -11.38
CA LEU A 113 -8.40 -5.78 -10.30
C LEU A 113 -7.00 -5.30 -10.71
N LYS A 114 -6.54 -5.65 -11.92
CA LYS A 114 -5.28 -5.14 -12.48
C LYS A 114 -5.28 -3.62 -12.57
N LYS A 115 -6.37 -3.03 -13.06
CA LYS A 115 -6.53 -1.58 -13.13
C LYS A 115 -6.55 -0.93 -11.74
N ALA A 116 -7.27 -1.51 -10.79
CA ALA A 116 -7.43 -0.98 -9.45
C ALA A 116 -6.12 -1.01 -8.64
N ILE A 117 -5.38 -2.13 -8.70
CA ILE A 117 -4.05 -2.24 -8.07
C ILE A 117 -3.11 -1.18 -8.65
N ARG A 118 -3.07 -1.04 -9.98
CA ARG A 118 -2.25 -0.01 -10.61
C ARG A 118 -2.66 1.42 -10.20
N ALA A 119 -3.95 1.67 -9.99
CA ALA A 119 -4.42 2.99 -9.56
C ALA A 119 -3.97 3.35 -8.14
N ILE A 120 -3.94 2.39 -7.21
CA ILE A 120 -3.50 2.64 -5.83
C ILE A 120 -1.97 2.63 -5.66
N ASP A 121 -1.23 1.99 -6.58
CA ASP A 121 0.25 1.94 -6.56
C ASP A 121 0.90 3.20 -7.16
N LEU A 122 0.15 4.05 -7.88
CA LEU A 122 0.67 5.23 -8.60
C LEU A 122 0.50 6.57 -7.86
N GLU A 123 -0.26 6.60 -6.77
CA GLU A 123 -0.48 7.77 -5.91
C GLU A 123 0.46 7.73 -4.70
#